data_AF-A0A497NWZ8-F1
#
_entry.id   AF-A0A497NWZ8-F1
#
_cell.length_a   1.000
_cell.length_b   1.000
_cell.length_c   1.000
_cell.angle_alpha   90.00
_cell.angle_beta   90.00
_cell.angle_gamma   90.00
#
_symmetry.space_group_name_H-M   'P 1'
#
loop_
_entity.id
_entity.type
_entity.pdbx_description
1 polymer ?
#
loop_
_entity_poly.entity_id
_entity_poly.type
_entity_poly.pdbx_seq_one_letter_code
_entity_poly.pdbx_strand_id
1 'polypeptide(L)'
;MIKKLLWKNKKLLSRGIKMLTKREKELIEAIKRHLYVKDAAHAIGISERTAYNMLYRIRRKYKRAREFINQILSLRRSQPIFDKLLSLKTPLWKEIRELEEMVREGGG
;
A
#
# COMPACT_ATOMS: atom_id res chain seq x y z
N MET A 1 14.47 28.40 -12.91
CA MET A 1 14.08 28.23 -11.50
C MET A 1 12.93 27.22 -11.29
N ILE A 2 11.88 27.26 -12.13
CA ILE A 2 10.68 26.41 -12.06
C ILE A 2 10.97 24.90 -12.20
N LYS A 3 11.90 24.49 -13.08
CA LYS A 3 12.32 23.07 -13.22
C LYS A 3 12.92 22.48 -11.93
N LYS A 4 13.63 23.27 -11.14
CA LYS A 4 14.26 22.84 -9.87
C LYS A 4 13.20 22.64 -8.78
N LEU A 5 12.14 23.47 -8.78
CA LEU A 5 10.96 23.34 -7.91
C LEU A 5 10.11 22.11 -8.27
N LEU A 6 9.88 21.88 -9.57
CA LEU A 6 9.19 20.68 -10.08
C LEU A 6 9.95 19.40 -9.74
N TRP A 7 11.28 19.41 -9.80
CA TRP A 7 12.11 18.25 -9.44
C TRP A 7 12.09 17.98 -7.93
N LYS A 8 12.12 19.03 -7.09
CA LYS A 8 11.94 18.92 -5.63
C LYS A 8 10.55 18.35 -5.29
N ASN A 9 9.50 18.80 -5.97
CA ASN A 9 8.13 18.31 -5.77
C ASN A 9 7.93 16.86 -6.25
N LYS A 10 8.53 16.45 -7.38
CA LYS A 10 8.53 15.04 -7.81
C LYS A 10 9.25 14.14 -6.80
N LYS A 11 10.36 14.63 -6.22
CA LYS A 11 11.12 13.94 -5.18
C LYS A 11 10.35 13.88 -3.84
N LEU A 12 9.59 14.91 -3.49
CA LEU A 12 8.70 14.95 -2.32
C LEU A 12 7.45 14.06 -2.49
N LEU A 13 6.87 13.99 -3.69
CA LEU A 13 5.80 13.03 -4.03
C LEU A 13 6.29 11.58 -3.99
N SER A 14 7.54 11.32 -4.41
CA SER A 14 8.19 10.01 -4.23
C SER A 14 8.63 9.70 -2.79
N ARG A 15 8.58 10.71 -1.91
CA ARG A 15 8.70 10.62 -0.43
C ARG A 15 7.35 10.50 0.26
N GLY A 16 6.24 10.29 -0.49
CA GLY A 16 5.02 9.78 0.10
C GLY A 16 5.37 8.61 1.01
N ILE A 17 4.85 8.63 2.24
CA ILE A 17 5.13 7.66 3.31
C ILE A 17 5.24 6.27 2.67
N LYS A 18 6.47 5.77 2.49
CA LYS A 18 6.68 4.46 1.89
C LYS A 18 6.28 3.45 2.96
N MET A 19 4.98 3.17 3.07
CA MET A 19 4.45 2.16 3.99
C MET A 19 5.22 0.85 3.85
N LEU A 20 5.65 0.53 2.63
CA LEU A 20 6.52 -0.59 2.31
C LEU A 20 7.93 -0.14 1.99
N THR A 21 8.90 -0.78 2.62
CA THR A 21 10.33 -0.70 2.29
C THR A 21 10.57 -1.25 0.89
N LYS A 22 11.73 -0.91 0.30
CA LYS A 22 12.14 -1.45 -1.00
C LYS A 22 12.07 -2.99 -1.02
N ARG A 23 12.58 -3.61 0.05
CA ARG A 23 12.66 -5.06 0.18
C ARG A 23 11.29 -5.73 0.32
N GLU A 24 10.37 -5.12 1.06
CA GLU A 24 8.98 -5.62 1.14
C GLU A 24 8.26 -5.54 -0.20
N LYS A 25 8.52 -4.49 -1.00
CA LYS A 25 7.98 -4.39 -2.36
C LYS A 25 8.55 -5.45 -3.30
N GLU A 26 9.86 -5.69 -3.23
CA GLU A 26 10.52 -6.75 -3.99
C GLU A 26 9.93 -8.13 -3.66
N LEU A 27 9.67 -8.41 -2.38
CA LEU A 27 9.02 -9.65 -1.96
C LEU A 27 7.59 -9.79 -2.50
N ILE A 28 6.76 -8.75 -2.44
CA ILE A 28 5.39 -8.79 -2.98
C ILE A 28 5.42 -9.06 -4.50
N GLU A 29 6.33 -8.38 -5.21
CA GLU A 29 6.45 -8.55 -6.66
C GLU A 29 6.96 -9.94 -7.04
N ALA A 30 7.85 -10.54 -6.23
CA ALA A 30 8.24 -11.92 -6.40
C ALA A 30 7.08 -12.89 -6.15
N ILE A 31 6.27 -12.67 -5.10
CA ILE A 31 5.09 -13.51 -4.80
C ILE A 31 4.08 -13.51 -5.96
N LYS A 32 3.92 -12.40 -6.68
CA LYS A 32 3.05 -12.36 -7.88
C LYS A 32 3.50 -13.30 -9.00
N ARG A 33 4.78 -13.66 -9.05
CA ARG A 33 5.40 -14.46 -10.12
C ARG A 33 5.60 -15.92 -9.75
N HIS A 34 5.37 -16.27 -8.48
CA HIS A 34 5.67 -17.59 -7.94
C HIS A 34 4.49 -18.12 -7.13
N LEU A 35 4.19 -19.41 -7.27
CA LEU A 35 3.06 -20.03 -6.58
C LEU A 35 3.28 -20.12 -5.05
N TYR A 36 4.53 -20.32 -4.63
CA TYR A 36 4.88 -20.51 -3.22
C TYR A 36 5.79 -19.40 -2.67
N VAL A 37 5.58 -19.05 -1.39
CA VAL A 37 6.39 -18.04 -0.68
C VAL A 37 7.86 -18.43 -0.63
N LYS A 38 8.16 -19.73 -0.49
CA LYS A 38 9.52 -20.26 -0.52
C LYS A 38 10.25 -19.91 -1.82
N ASP A 39 9.60 -20.07 -2.96
CA ASP A 39 10.18 -19.81 -4.27
C ASP A 39 10.38 -18.30 -4.48
N ALA A 40 9.41 -17.49 -4.07
CA ALA A 40 9.53 -16.04 -4.08
C ALA A 40 10.67 -15.54 -3.19
N ALA A 41 10.86 -16.15 -2.01
CA ALA A 41 11.95 -15.85 -1.10
C ALA A 41 13.32 -16.18 -1.71
N HIS A 42 13.43 -17.37 -2.33
CA HIS A 42 14.63 -17.81 -3.01
C HIS A 42 14.97 -16.90 -4.21
N ALA A 43 13.96 -16.53 -5.02
CA ALA A 43 14.12 -15.65 -6.18
C ALA A 43 14.70 -14.27 -5.84
N ILE A 44 14.44 -13.76 -4.63
CA ILE A 44 15.02 -12.49 -4.17
C ILE A 44 16.24 -12.68 -3.27
N GLY A 45 16.67 -13.91 -2.99
CA GLY A 45 17.86 -14.21 -2.17
C GLY A 45 17.65 -14.00 -0.67
N ILE A 46 16.50 -14.43 -0.11
CA ILE A 46 16.27 -14.47 1.34
C ILE A 46 15.76 -15.83 1.79
N SER A 47 15.88 -16.12 3.09
CA SER A 47 15.26 -17.32 3.66
C SER A 47 13.73 -17.21 3.67
N GLU A 48 13.05 -18.36 3.56
CA GLU A 48 11.60 -18.44 3.71
C GLU A 48 11.11 -17.86 5.05
N ARG A 49 11.82 -18.13 6.15
CA ARG A 49 11.53 -17.55 7.46
C ARG A 49 11.59 -16.01 7.43
N THR A 50 12.57 -15.44 6.73
CA THR A 50 12.70 -13.99 6.55
C THR A 50 11.52 -13.44 5.75
N ALA A 51 11.08 -14.14 4.70
CA ALA A 51 9.92 -13.75 3.90
C ALA A 51 8.64 -13.71 4.75
N TYR A 52 8.35 -14.74 5.55
CA TYR A 52 7.20 -14.73 6.45
C TYR A 52 7.27 -13.62 7.51
N ASN A 53 8.46 -13.37 8.08
CA ASN A 53 8.65 -12.25 9.00
C ASN A 53 8.36 -10.90 8.34
N MET A 54 8.74 -10.73 7.08
CA MET A 54 8.42 -9.53 6.29
C MET A 54 6.92 -9.43 6.03
N LEU A 55 6.25 -10.52 5.63
CA LEU A 55 4.80 -10.55 5.46
C LEU A 55 4.06 -10.17 6.75
N TYR A 56 4.53 -10.63 7.90
CA TYR A 56 3.96 -10.25 9.20
C TYR A 56 4.15 -8.75 9.50
N ARG A 57 5.30 -8.17 9.15
CA ARG A 57 5.53 -6.71 9.26
C ARG A 57 4.61 -5.92 8.34
N ILE A 58 4.41 -6.37 7.11
CA ILE A 58 3.48 -5.79 6.14
C ILE A 58 2.04 -5.82 6.68
N ARG A 59 1.59 -6.95 7.21
CA ARG A 59 0.27 -7.09 7.86
C ARG A 59 0.08 -6.08 8.99
N ARG A 60 1.08 -5.90 9.87
CA ARG A 60 1.01 -4.91 10.96
C ARG A 60 0.98 -3.46 10.47
N LYS A 61 1.65 -3.16 9.35
CA LYS A 61 1.58 -1.82 8.72
C LYS A 61 0.18 -1.54 8.17
N TYR A 62 -0.40 -2.51 7.48
CA TYR A 62 -1.79 -2.43 7.02
C TYR A 62 -2.76 -2.23 8.18
N LYS A 63 -2.64 -3.03 9.25
CA LYS A 63 -3.51 -2.93 10.43
C LYS A 63 -3.52 -1.50 11.01
N ARG A 64 -2.34 -0.91 11.22
CA ARG A 64 -2.20 0.46 11.75
C ARG A 64 -2.83 1.51 10.84
N ALA A 65 -2.64 1.39 9.52
CA ALA A 65 -3.28 2.29 8.57
C ALA A 65 -4.81 2.15 8.59
N ARG A 66 -5.31 0.91 8.69
CA ARG A 66 -6.75 0.64 8.79
C ARG A 66 -7.35 1.19 10.09
N GLU A 67 -6.69 1.01 11.22
CA GLU A 67 -7.09 1.58 12.51
C GLU A 67 -7.18 3.10 12.45
N PHE A 68 -6.18 3.76 11.86
CA PHE A 68 -6.19 5.21 11.64
C PHE A 68 -7.36 5.68 10.77
N ILE A 69 -7.61 5.01 9.64
CA ILE A 69 -8.76 5.31 8.77
C ILE A 69 -10.08 5.15 9.53
N ASN A 70 -10.23 4.06 10.29
CA ASN A 70 -11.43 3.80 11.07
C ASN A 70 -11.67 4.87 12.15
N GLN A 71 -10.60 5.37 12.79
CA GLN A 71 -10.70 6.47 13.75
C GLN A 71 -11.17 7.77 13.07
N ILE A 72 -10.67 8.10 11.89
CA ILE A 72 -11.17 9.28 11.16
C ILE A 72 -12.64 9.09 10.77
N LEU A 73 -13.02 7.91 10.28
CA LEU A 73 -14.39 7.60 9.90
C LEU A 73 -15.36 7.64 11.09
N SER A 74 -14.94 7.28 12.29
CA SER A 74 -15.80 7.41 13.48
C SER A 74 -16.00 8.88 13.87
N LEU A 75 -14.96 9.71 13.75
CA LEU A 75 -15.01 11.15 13.99
C LEU A 75 -15.78 11.91 12.90
N ARG A 76 -15.93 11.35 11.71
CA ARG A 76 -16.74 11.94 10.63
C ARG A 76 -18.15 12.32 11.06
N ARG A 77 -18.77 11.52 11.94
CA ARG A 77 -20.15 11.78 12.42
C ARG A 77 -20.26 13.04 13.28
N SER A 78 -19.15 13.51 13.86
CA SER A 78 -19.17 14.67 14.75
C SER A 78 -18.92 15.99 14.02
N GLN A 79 -18.06 16.01 12.99
CA GLN A 79 -17.72 17.24 12.26
C GLN A 79 -17.41 16.98 10.77
N PRO A 80 -17.96 17.78 9.83
CA PRO A 80 -17.65 17.66 8.39
C PRO A 80 -16.18 17.88 8.01
N ILE A 81 -15.38 18.52 8.88
CA ILE A 81 -13.96 18.80 8.61
C ILE A 81 -13.12 17.51 8.45
N PHE A 82 -13.54 16.41 9.09
CA PHE A 82 -12.85 15.12 9.01
C PHE A 82 -12.90 14.51 7.60
N ASP A 83 -13.84 14.93 6.74
CA ASP A 83 -13.89 14.51 5.33
C ASP A 83 -12.66 15.00 4.55
N LYS A 84 -12.04 16.11 4.97
CA LYS A 84 -10.83 16.64 4.34
C LYS A 84 -9.57 15.83 4.68
N LEU A 85 -9.59 15.03 5.75
CA LEU A 85 -8.45 14.20 6.14
C LEU A 85 -8.33 12.91 5.32
N LEU A 86 -9.45 12.38 4.83
CA LEU A 86 -9.49 11.20 3.96
C LEU A 86 -9.42 11.60 2.49
N SER A 87 -8.41 12.41 2.13
CA SER A 87 -8.14 12.94 0.78
C SER A 87 -7.90 11.85 -0.28
N LEU A 88 -8.89 11.01 -0.51
CA LEU A 88 -9.11 10.34 -1.77
C LEU A 88 -10.17 11.20 -2.46
N LYS A 89 -9.82 11.81 -3.60
CA LYS A 89 -10.82 12.45 -4.49
C LYS A 89 -11.92 11.45 -4.90
N THR A 90 -11.70 10.17 -4.63
CA THR A 90 -12.54 9.04 -4.95
C THR A 90 -12.95 8.36 -3.63
N PRO A 91 -14.24 8.13 -3.36
CA PRO A 91 -14.65 7.37 -2.18
C PRO A 91 -13.97 5.98 -2.14
N LEU A 92 -13.50 5.55 -0.97
CA LEU A 92 -12.81 4.26 -0.80
C LEU A 92 -13.59 3.05 -1.36
N TRP A 93 -14.93 3.08 -1.31
CA TRP A 93 -15.77 2.02 -1.88
C TRP A 93 -15.67 1.91 -3.40
N LYS A 94 -15.42 3.03 -4.08
CA LYS A 94 -15.26 3.08 -5.53
C LYS A 94 -13.90 2.50 -5.93
N GLU A 95 -12.84 2.79 -5.16
CA GLU A 95 -11.52 2.17 -5.37
C GLU A 95 -11.54 0.66 -5.07
N ILE A 96 -12.25 0.21 -4.02
CA ILE A 96 -12.40 -1.23 -3.72
C ILE A 96 -13.14 -1.95 -4.86
N ARG A 97 -14.22 -1.36 -5.37
CA ARG A 97 -14.99 -1.92 -6.48
C ARG A 97 -14.17 -2.00 -7.77
N GLU A 98 -13.41 -0.96 -8.10
CA GLU A 98 -12.50 -0.95 -9.24
C GLU A 98 -11.42 -2.05 -9.11
N LEU A 99 -10.87 -2.26 -7.90
CA LEU A 99 -9.92 -3.34 -7.64
C LEU A 99 -10.55 -4.73 -7.76
N GLU A 100 -11.77 -4.92 -7.25
CA GLU A 100 -12.53 -6.17 -7.37
C GLU A 100 -12.86 -6.50 -8.83
N GLU A 101 -13.23 -5.49 -9.63
CA GLU A 101 -13.49 -5.60 -11.06
C GLU A 101 -12.21 -5.97 -11.85
N MET A 102 -11.08 -5.32 -11.57
CA MET A 102 -9.78 -5.65 -12.19
C MET A 102 -9.29 -7.08 -11.87
N VAL A 103 -9.52 -7.58 -10.66
CA VAL A 103 -9.18 -8.96 -10.28
C VAL A 103 -10.08 -9.96 -11.01
N ARG A 104 -11.34 -9.60 -11.25
CA ARG A 104 -12.30 -10.41 -12.02
C ARG A 104 -11.91 -10.53 -13.49
N GLU A 105 -11.42 -9.45 -14.08
CA GLU A 105 -11.05 -9.39 -15.50
C GLU A 105 -9.66 -9.99 -15.80
N GLY A 106 -8.74 -9.98 -14.83
CA GLY A 106 -7.40 -10.56 -14.97
C GLY A 106 -7.30 -12.05 -14.66
N GLY A 107 -8.42 -12.73 -14.36
CA GLY A 107 -8.51 -14.15 -14.03
C GLY A 107 -9.01 -15.04 -15.18
N GLY A 108 -8.76 -14.64 -16.43
CA GLY A 108 -9.07 -15.40 -17.65
C GLY A 108 -7.85 -16.09 -18.25
#